data_AF-A0A6A4ZCD9-F1
#
_entry.id   AF-A0A6A4ZCD9-F1
#
_cell.length_a   1.000
_cell.length_b   1.000
_cell.length_c   1.000
_cell.angle_alpha   90.00
_cell.angle_beta   90.00
_cell.angle_gamma   90.00
#
_symmetry.space_group_name_H-M   'P 1'
#
loop_
_entity.id
_entity.type
_entity.pdbx_description
1 polymer ?
#
loop_
_entity_poly.entity_id
_entity_poly.type
_entity_poly.pdbx_seq_one_letter_code
_entity_poly.pdbx_strand_id
1 'polypeptide(L)'
;MYLVFGEQDTATLLGGLSPGNQARLVEGIGRLIDQAVTDAVTPLTALHAALESQLSTMAAHGRTFEESLARSATEVERLTYALHTSEQQSPSRLKPIKLEVTKFGGAESDKLLRWILQVETAANAQRILDDDTRVAFAMSHLKGRAEDWAFSKRLMDPLCFPSLDDFMHEMKSTFLPPNSDFRYRTKFLECKQEKRSLQEYIHDLRFLAANVNDEESLPEAMRVTVFMAGLNQGPARTQLFREYPTTFEAAVRIALSESFSSTLAHGRTNSSDMEVSTVAH
;
A
#
# COMPACT_ATOMS: atom_id res chain seq x y z
N MET A 1 40.87 52.64 -27.49
CA MET A 1 41.68 53.43 -28.45
C MET A 1 42.86 53.98 -27.67
N TYR A 2 43.99 53.28 -27.64
CA TYR A 2 45.18 53.73 -26.91
C TYR A 2 46.04 54.57 -27.87
N LEU A 3 46.18 55.86 -27.58
CA LEU A 3 47.13 56.74 -28.29
C LEU A 3 48.54 56.40 -27.81
N VAL A 4 49.35 55.80 -28.68
CA VAL A 4 50.76 55.50 -28.41
C VAL A 4 51.59 56.70 -28.89
N PHE A 5 52.12 57.50 -27.95
CA PHE A 5 53.09 58.55 -28.23
C PHE A 5 54.49 57.95 -28.40
N GLY A 6 55.25 58.37 -29.41
CA GLY A 6 56.63 57.91 -29.65
C GLY A 6 57.65 58.64 -28.77
N GLU A 7 58.82 58.03 -28.54
CA GLU A 7 59.90 58.60 -27.69
C GLU A 7 60.29 60.05 -28.08
N GLN A 8 60.30 60.38 -29.37
CA GLN A 8 60.59 61.74 -29.85
C GLN A 8 59.57 62.80 -29.39
N ASP A 9 58.29 62.42 -29.24
CA ASP A 9 57.21 63.32 -28.82
C ASP A 9 57.25 63.59 -27.31
N THR A 10 57.71 62.61 -26.53
CA THR A 10 57.82 62.72 -25.07
C THR A 10 58.90 63.73 -24.65
N ALA A 11 60.04 63.74 -25.33
CA ALA A 11 61.12 64.70 -25.09
C ALA A 11 60.69 66.14 -25.42
N THR A 12 59.86 66.30 -26.46
CA THR A 12 59.35 67.61 -26.92
C THR A 12 58.26 68.15 -25.97
N LEU A 13 57.39 67.29 -25.45
CA LEU A 13 56.36 67.64 -24.47
C LEU A 13 56.93 67.95 -23.08
N LEU A 14 57.96 67.22 -22.65
CA LEU A 14 58.61 67.44 -21.36
C LEU A 14 59.53 68.67 -21.40
N GLY A 15 60.26 68.89 -22.51
CA GLY A 15 61.22 69.99 -22.66
C GLY A 15 60.64 71.40 -22.52
N GLY A 16 59.32 71.59 -22.72
CA GLY A 16 58.62 72.85 -22.51
C GLY A 16 58.14 73.12 -21.07
N LEU A 17 58.30 72.16 -20.15
CA LEU A 17 57.85 72.25 -18.76
C LEU A 17 59.02 72.56 -17.81
N SER A 18 58.80 73.40 -16.80
CA SER A 18 59.77 73.62 -15.71
C SER A 18 60.13 72.32 -15.00
N PRO A 19 61.37 72.12 -14.50
CA PRO A 19 61.79 70.89 -13.80
C PRO A 19 60.84 70.47 -12.67
N GLY A 20 60.28 71.44 -11.93
CA GLY A 20 59.29 71.16 -10.87
C GLY A 20 57.95 70.61 -11.40
N ASN A 21 57.55 70.99 -12.62
CA ASN A 21 56.33 70.50 -13.26
C ASN A 21 56.55 69.12 -13.92
N GLN A 22 57.75 68.86 -14.45
CA GLN A 22 58.12 67.52 -14.94
C GLN A 22 58.12 66.48 -13.81
N ALA A 23 58.70 66.83 -12.64
CA ALA A 23 58.71 65.95 -11.47
C ALA A 23 57.28 65.63 -10.98
N ARG A 24 56.39 66.63 -10.93
CA ARG A 24 54.99 66.45 -10.55
C ARG A 24 54.21 65.59 -11.53
N LEU A 25 54.50 65.68 -12.83
CA LEU A 25 53.86 64.86 -13.86
C LEU A 25 54.27 63.38 -13.73
N VAL A 26 55.56 63.10 -13.57
CA VAL A 26 56.07 61.74 -13.37
C VAL A 26 55.52 61.14 -12.08
N GLU A 27 55.48 61.91 -11.00
CA GLU A 27 54.89 61.48 -9.73
C GLU A 27 53.37 61.24 -9.87
N GLY A 28 52.65 62.07 -10.61
CA GLY A 28 51.22 61.87 -10.92
C GLY A 28 50.96 60.62 -11.74
N ILE A 29 51.78 60.34 -12.77
CA ILE A 29 51.72 59.13 -13.57
C ILE A 29 52.04 57.90 -12.70
N GLY A 30 53.07 57.97 -11.86
CA GLY A 30 53.41 56.90 -10.91
C GLY A 30 52.24 56.56 -9.99
N ARG A 31 51.61 57.57 -9.37
CA ARG A 31 50.42 57.38 -8.53
C ARG A 31 49.23 56.79 -9.30
N LEU A 32 49.01 57.21 -10.55
CA LEU A 32 47.93 56.67 -11.38
C LEU A 32 48.17 55.21 -11.75
N ILE A 33 49.43 54.83 -12.03
CA ILE A 33 49.82 53.44 -12.28
C ILE A 33 49.64 52.60 -11.02
N ASP A 34 50.14 53.07 -9.87
CA ASP A 34 50.00 52.37 -8.60
C ASP A 34 48.53 52.19 -8.20
N GLN A 35 47.70 53.22 -8.44
CA GLN A 35 46.26 53.14 -8.22
C GLN A 35 45.60 52.12 -9.17
N ALA A 36 45.91 52.17 -10.47
CA ALA A 36 45.36 51.23 -11.45
C ALA A 36 45.78 49.78 -11.17
N VAL A 37 47.02 49.55 -10.74
CA VAL A 37 47.51 48.24 -10.30
C VAL A 37 46.80 47.79 -9.04
N THR A 38 46.63 48.67 -8.05
CA THR A 38 45.92 48.37 -6.81
C THR A 38 44.45 48.02 -7.08
N ASP A 39 43.78 48.79 -7.94
CA ASP A 39 42.39 48.59 -8.33
C ASP A 39 42.19 47.27 -9.11
N ALA A 40 43.22 46.80 -9.82
CA ALA A 40 43.19 45.51 -10.51
C ALA A 40 43.56 44.32 -9.61
N VAL A 41 44.56 44.47 -8.74
CA VAL A 41 45.08 43.37 -7.90
C VAL A 41 44.19 43.08 -6.70
N THR A 42 43.58 44.10 -6.10
CA THR A 42 42.71 43.94 -4.93
C THR A 42 41.51 43.01 -5.19
N PRO A 43 40.70 43.21 -6.25
CA PRO A 43 39.58 42.29 -6.55
C PRO A 43 40.06 40.89 -6.94
N LEU A 44 41.22 40.78 -7.62
CA LEU A 44 41.79 39.48 -7.98
C LEU A 44 42.22 38.68 -6.75
N THR A 45 42.84 39.35 -5.77
CA THR A 45 43.25 38.75 -4.49
C THR A 45 42.03 38.34 -3.66
N ALA A 46 40.99 39.18 -3.61
CA ALA A 46 39.75 38.85 -2.94
C ALA A 46 39.03 37.65 -3.59
N LEU A 47 39.02 37.59 -4.93
CA LEU A 47 38.46 36.46 -5.68
C LEU A 47 39.25 35.17 -5.42
N HIS A 48 40.58 35.25 -5.37
CA HIS A 48 41.43 34.10 -5.05
C HIS A 48 41.15 33.55 -3.65
N ALA A 49 41.10 34.43 -2.63
CA ALA A 49 40.76 34.03 -1.27
C ALA A 49 39.34 33.43 -1.17
N ALA A 50 38.38 33.98 -1.91
CA ALA A 50 37.02 33.41 -1.99
C ALA A 50 37.02 32.00 -2.61
N LEU A 51 37.81 31.78 -3.66
CA LEU A 51 37.94 30.47 -4.31
C LEU A 51 38.60 29.43 -3.38
N GLU A 52 39.64 29.81 -2.65
CA GLU A 52 40.28 28.93 -1.66
C GLU A 52 39.33 28.55 -0.52
N SER A 53 38.52 29.50 -0.06
CA SER A 53 37.48 29.26 0.95
C SER A 53 36.40 28.30 0.42
N GLN A 54 35.96 28.47 -0.83
CA GLN A 54 35.01 27.55 -1.47
C GLN A 54 35.60 26.15 -1.64
N LEU A 55 36.86 26.02 -2.09
CA LEU A 55 37.54 24.73 -2.21
C LEU A 55 37.68 24.02 -0.86
N SER A 56 38.02 24.75 0.19
CA SER A 56 38.10 24.22 1.57
C SER A 56 36.74 23.72 2.05
N THR A 57 35.69 24.48 1.73
CA THR A 57 34.30 24.11 2.05
C THR A 57 33.88 22.86 1.29
N MET A 58 34.15 22.78 -0.01
CA MET A 58 33.86 21.59 -0.82
C MET A 58 34.61 20.35 -0.34
N ALA A 59 35.89 20.50 0.04
CA ALA A 59 36.67 19.40 0.60
C ALA A 59 36.09 18.91 1.95
N ALA A 60 35.59 19.82 2.80
CA ALA A 60 34.91 19.44 4.02
C ALA A 60 33.60 18.69 3.76
N HIS A 61 32.80 19.15 2.79
CA HIS A 61 31.57 18.44 2.37
C HIS A 61 31.87 17.07 1.74
N GLY A 62 32.96 16.95 0.99
CA GLY A 62 33.41 15.68 0.44
C GLY A 62 33.71 14.66 1.54
N ARG A 63 34.44 15.07 2.59
CA ARG A 63 34.71 14.20 3.74
C ARG A 63 33.44 13.80 4.49
N THR A 64 32.53 14.74 4.75
CA THR A 64 31.27 14.41 5.44
C THR A 64 30.37 13.48 4.62
N PHE A 65 30.35 13.65 3.29
CA PHE A 65 29.66 12.75 2.38
C PHE A 65 30.26 11.35 2.41
N GLU A 66 31.59 11.24 2.33
CA GLU A 66 32.31 9.96 2.39
C GLU A 66 32.07 9.23 3.72
N GLU A 67 32.11 9.94 4.84
CA GLU A 67 31.76 9.38 6.15
C GLU A 67 30.29 8.92 6.21
N SER A 68 29.36 9.69 5.63
CA SER A 68 27.94 9.31 5.57
C SER A 68 27.73 8.04 4.74
N LEU A 69 28.43 7.93 3.61
CA LEU A 69 28.40 6.76 2.75
C LEU A 69 28.95 5.52 3.47
N ALA A 70 30.07 5.67 4.19
CA ALA A 70 30.63 4.59 5.02
C ALA A 70 29.65 4.14 6.12
N ARG A 71 29.00 5.08 6.83
CA ARG A 71 27.98 4.78 7.85
C ARG A 71 26.77 4.06 7.25
N SER A 72 26.33 4.48 6.06
CA SER A 72 25.23 3.83 5.33
C SER A 72 25.60 2.40 4.93
N ALA A 73 26.82 2.20 4.41
CA ALA A 73 27.32 0.87 4.04
C ALA A 73 27.36 -0.08 5.25
N THR A 74 27.87 0.37 6.40
CA THR A 74 27.89 -0.45 7.62
C THR A 74 26.47 -0.74 8.13
N GLU A 75 25.54 0.20 8.00
CA GLU A 75 24.15 -0.04 8.39
C GLU A 75 23.45 -1.03 7.45
N VAL A 76 23.69 -0.95 6.13
CA VAL A 76 23.20 -1.93 5.16
C VAL A 76 23.76 -3.32 5.47
N GLU A 77 25.05 -3.44 5.76
CA GLU A 77 25.67 -4.71 6.15
C GLU A 77 25.07 -5.25 7.46
N ARG A 78 24.87 -4.38 8.46
CA ARG A 78 24.23 -4.74 9.73
C ARG A 78 22.79 -5.21 9.52
N LEU A 79 22.01 -4.52 8.69
CA LEU A 79 20.63 -4.90 8.36
C LEU A 79 20.59 -6.19 7.54
N THR A 80 21.52 -6.40 6.62
CA THR A 80 21.65 -7.65 5.85
C THR A 80 21.99 -8.82 6.76
N TYR A 81 22.91 -8.63 7.72
CA TYR A 81 23.22 -9.63 8.74
C TYR A 81 22.02 -9.86 9.68
N ALA A 82 21.29 -8.81 10.09
CA ALA A 82 20.09 -8.92 10.90
C ALA A 82 18.96 -9.66 10.17
N LEU A 83 18.81 -9.46 8.86
CA LEU A 83 17.86 -10.20 8.02
C LEU A 83 18.27 -11.67 7.90
N HIS A 84 19.53 -11.97 7.58
CA HIS A 84 20.01 -13.36 7.53
C HIS A 84 19.91 -14.08 8.88
N THR A 85 20.20 -13.39 9.98
CA THR A 85 20.02 -13.95 11.33
C THR A 85 18.56 -14.04 11.75
N SER A 86 17.68 -13.16 11.29
CA SER A 86 16.22 -13.26 11.47
C SER A 86 15.61 -14.39 10.64
N GLU A 87 16.15 -14.68 9.45
CA GLU A 87 15.76 -15.84 8.64
C GLU A 87 16.27 -17.16 9.27
N GLN A 88 17.44 -17.14 9.92
CA GLN A 88 17.97 -18.28 10.67
C GLN A 88 17.35 -18.44 12.08
N GLN A 89 16.89 -17.35 12.69
CA GLN A 89 16.05 -17.38 13.90
C GLN A 89 14.59 -17.62 13.51
N SER A 90 14.29 -18.87 13.14
CA SER A 90 12.96 -19.50 13.21
C SER A 90 11.76 -18.59 12.85
N PRO A 91 11.11 -18.73 11.68
CA PRO A 91 9.96 -17.92 11.30
C PRO A 91 8.75 -18.22 12.20
N SER A 92 8.68 -17.60 13.38
CA SER A 92 7.76 -17.86 14.50
C SER A 92 7.54 -19.35 14.86
N ARG A 93 7.72 -19.69 16.13
CA ARG A 93 7.42 -21.02 16.72
C ARG A 93 5.95 -21.48 16.62
N LEU A 94 5.15 -20.93 15.72
CA LEU A 94 3.82 -21.44 15.44
C LEU A 94 3.95 -22.60 14.47
N LYS A 95 3.77 -23.80 15.00
CA LYS A 95 3.74 -25.04 14.22
C LYS A 95 2.70 -24.87 13.10
N PRO A 96 3.05 -25.18 11.83
CA PRO A 96 2.09 -25.25 10.74
C PRO A 96 0.90 -26.13 11.16
N ILE A 97 -0.30 -25.57 11.07
CA ILE A 97 -1.51 -26.33 11.41
C ILE A 97 -1.97 -27.01 10.12
N LYS A 98 -1.87 -28.33 10.08
CA LYS A 98 -2.41 -29.12 8.97
C LYS A 98 -3.92 -29.17 9.09
N LEU A 99 -4.59 -28.33 8.30
CA LEU A 99 -6.04 -28.42 8.13
C LEU A 99 -6.38 -29.53 7.14
N GLU A 100 -7.42 -30.30 7.45
CA GLU A 100 -7.94 -31.30 6.53
C GLU A 100 -8.77 -30.61 5.43
N VAL A 101 -8.32 -30.75 4.19
CA VAL A 101 -9.01 -30.20 3.02
C VAL A 101 -9.68 -31.34 2.26
N THR A 102 -10.97 -31.18 2.01
CA THR A 102 -11.75 -32.16 1.25
C THR A 102 -11.25 -32.25 -0.19
N LYS A 103 -11.29 -33.45 -0.81
CA LYS A 103 -10.88 -33.58 -2.21
C LYS A 103 -11.99 -33.13 -3.17
N PHE A 104 -11.67 -32.30 -4.15
CA PHE A 104 -12.63 -31.82 -5.16
C PHE A 104 -12.59 -32.66 -6.45
N GLY A 105 -13.77 -33.15 -6.87
CA GLY A 105 -13.92 -34.10 -7.97
C GLY A 105 -14.27 -33.51 -9.35
N GLY A 106 -14.62 -32.23 -9.44
CA GLY A 106 -15.03 -31.58 -10.69
C GLY A 106 -16.49 -31.74 -11.11
N ALA A 107 -17.33 -32.47 -10.35
CA ALA A 107 -18.76 -32.64 -10.66
C ALA A 107 -19.68 -31.73 -9.84
N GLU A 108 -19.29 -31.38 -8.61
CA GLU A 108 -20.11 -30.66 -7.63
C GLU A 108 -19.78 -29.16 -7.68
N SER A 109 -20.25 -28.47 -8.72
CA SER A 109 -19.94 -27.05 -8.94
C SER A 109 -20.35 -26.15 -7.77
N ASP A 110 -21.40 -26.53 -7.05
CA ASP A 110 -21.90 -25.85 -5.85
C ASP A 110 -20.93 -25.93 -4.65
N LYS A 111 -20.02 -26.91 -4.65
CA LYS A 111 -19.01 -27.07 -3.60
C LYS A 111 -17.65 -26.48 -3.96
N LEU A 112 -17.45 -26.07 -5.22
CA LEU A 112 -16.16 -25.54 -5.68
C LEU A 112 -15.72 -24.33 -4.85
N LEU A 113 -16.59 -23.34 -4.69
CA LEU A 113 -16.24 -22.09 -4.00
C LEU A 113 -15.92 -22.32 -2.52
N ARG A 114 -16.63 -23.26 -1.88
CA ARG A 114 -16.29 -23.73 -0.53
C ARG A 114 -14.94 -24.45 -0.49
N TRP A 115 -14.63 -25.26 -1.49
CA TRP A 115 -13.37 -25.97 -1.58
C TRP A 115 -12.18 -25.00 -1.79
N ILE A 116 -12.33 -24.00 -2.66
CA ILE A 116 -11.33 -22.95 -2.88
C ILE A 116 -10.98 -22.27 -1.55
N LEU A 117 -12.00 -21.83 -0.81
CA LEU A 117 -11.81 -21.21 0.50
C LEU A 117 -11.10 -22.15 1.51
N GLN A 118 -11.41 -23.45 1.50
CA GLN A 118 -10.72 -24.43 2.35
C GLN A 118 -9.24 -24.57 1.99
N VAL A 119 -8.91 -24.62 0.69
CA VAL A 119 -7.53 -24.71 0.21
C VAL A 119 -6.74 -23.46 0.58
N GLU A 120 -7.29 -22.27 0.31
CA GLU A 120 -6.64 -21.00 0.66
C GLU A 120 -6.40 -20.89 2.16
N THR A 121 -7.42 -21.22 2.96
CA THR A 121 -7.30 -21.22 4.43
C THR A 121 -6.23 -22.22 4.90
N ALA A 122 -6.18 -23.42 4.31
CA ALA A 122 -5.20 -24.44 4.66
C ALA A 122 -3.78 -24.07 4.22
N ALA A 123 -3.60 -23.46 3.04
CA ALA A 123 -2.32 -22.97 2.56
C ALA A 123 -1.80 -21.86 3.49
N ASN A 124 -2.67 -20.92 3.88
CA ASN A 124 -2.34 -19.85 4.82
C ASN A 124 -1.99 -20.39 6.22
N ALA A 125 -2.77 -21.35 6.74
CA ALA A 125 -2.52 -22.00 8.03
C ALA A 125 -1.23 -22.85 8.04
N GLN A 126 -0.86 -23.41 6.90
CA GLN A 126 0.40 -24.12 6.69
C GLN A 126 1.57 -23.19 6.35
N ARG A 127 1.30 -21.89 6.14
CA ARG A 127 2.29 -20.86 5.79
C ARG A 127 3.08 -21.20 4.53
N ILE A 128 2.36 -21.66 3.51
CA ILE A 128 2.94 -21.86 2.18
C ILE A 128 3.02 -20.49 1.52
N LEU A 129 4.23 -19.95 1.37
CA LEU A 129 4.48 -18.60 0.83
C LEU A 129 4.71 -18.59 -0.68
N ASP A 130 5.32 -19.65 -1.20
CA ASP A 130 5.68 -19.79 -2.61
C ASP A 130 4.46 -20.21 -3.44
N ASP A 131 4.17 -19.48 -4.52
CA ASP A 131 2.97 -19.72 -5.34
C ASP A 131 3.02 -21.05 -6.07
N ASP A 132 4.18 -21.49 -6.56
CA ASP A 132 4.35 -22.82 -7.17
C ASP A 132 3.97 -23.93 -6.18
N THR A 133 4.39 -23.78 -4.92
CA THR A 133 4.07 -24.70 -3.83
C THR A 133 2.58 -24.61 -3.44
N ARG A 134 1.97 -23.42 -3.46
CA ARG A 134 0.54 -23.23 -3.20
C ARG A 134 -0.31 -23.89 -4.28
N VAL A 135 0.07 -23.75 -5.56
CA VAL A 135 -0.57 -24.42 -6.69
C VAL A 135 -0.41 -25.94 -6.59
N ALA A 136 0.80 -26.44 -6.31
CA ALA A 136 1.03 -27.87 -6.10
C ALA A 136 0.21 -28.44 -4.94
N PHE A 137 0.12 -27.68 -3.83
CA PHE A 137 -0.73 -28.01 -2.69
C PHE A 137 -2.21 -28.10 -3.11
N ALA A 138 -2.74 -27.08 -3.80
CA ALA A 138 -4.11 -27.08 -4.31
C ALA A 138 -4.40 -28.27 -5.24
N MET A 139 -3.50 -28.53 -6.20
CA MET A 139 -3.59 -29.67 -7.13
C MET A 139 -3.61 -31.02 -6.38
N SER A 140 -2.85 -31.17 -5.28
CA SER A 140 -2.84 -32.40 -4.48
C SER A 140 -4.18 -32.73 -3.82
N HIS A 141 -5.06 -31.73 -3.70
CA HIS A 141 -6.42 -31.86 -3.17
C HIS A 141 -7.50 -32.01 -4.25
N LEU A 142 -7.10 -32.25 -5.51
CA LEU A 142 -8.00 -32.64 -6.57
C LEU A 142 -8.19 -34.16 -6.62
N LYS A 143 -9.26 -34.58 -7.31
CA LYS A 143 -9.49 -35.97 -7.71
C LYS A 143 -10.32 -36.03 -8.99
N GLY A 144 -10.26 -37.14 -9.70
CA GLY A 144 -11.15 -37.41 -10.84
C GLY A 144 -11.05 -36.34 -11.92
N ARG A 145 -12.19 -35.81 -12.41
CA ARG A 145 -12.21 -34.87 -13.53
C ARG A 145 -11.38 -33.61 -13.29
N ALA A 146 -11.38 -33.10 -12.06
CA ALA A 146 -10.61 -31.89 -11.74
C ALA A 146 -9.10 -32.15 -11.78
N GLU A 147 -8.68 -33.33 -11.32
CA GLU A 147 -7.28 -33.78 -11.37
C GLU A 147 -6.83 -33.99 -12.82
N ASP A 148 -7.61 -34.71 -13.62
CA ASP A 148 -7.32 -34.96 -15.04
C ASP A 148 -7.19 -33.65 -15.82
N TRP A 149 -8.08 -32.69 -15.57
CA TRP A 149 -8.02 -31.36 -16.17
C TRP A 149 -6.73 -30.61 -15.80
N ALA A 150 -6.39 -30.55 -14.51
CA ALA A 150 -5.24 -29.79 -14.02
C ALA A 150 -3.92 -30.36 -14.56
N PHE A 151 -3.77 -31.70 -14.55
CA PHE A 151 -2.58 -32.35 -15.10
C PHE A 151 -2.53 -32.27 -16.63
N SER A 152 -3.66 -32.38 -17.33
CA SER A 152 -3.69 -32.20 -18.79
C SER A 152 -3.22 -30.82 -19.20
N LYS A 153 -3.61 -29.76 -18.47
CA LYS A 153 -3.10 -28.40 -18.72
C LYS A 153 -1.61 -28.29 -18.46
N ARG A 154 -1.13 -28.82 -17.32
CA ARG A 154 0.29 -28.79 -16.94
C ARG A 154 1.20 -29.57 -17.88
N LEU A 155 0.67 -30.61 -18.54
CA LEU A 155 1.39 -31.35 -19.59
C LEU A 155 1.57 -30.55 -20.88
N MET A 156 0.60 -29.70 -21.23
CA MET A 156 0.68 -28.86 -22.42
C MET A 156 1.52 -27.60 -22.17
N ASP A 157 1.44 -27.05 -20.96
CA ASP A 157 2.20 -25.87 -20.56
C ASP A 157 2.66 -26.01 -19.09
N PRO A 158 3.98 -26.16 -18.86
CA PRO A 158 4.54 -26.21 -17.51
C PRO A 158 4.27 -24.96 -16.66
N LEU A 159 3.97 -23.82 -17.28
CA LEU A 159 3.74 -22.51 -16.65
C LEU A 159 2.26 -22.10 -16.65
N CYS A 160 1.33 -23.04 -16.90
CA CYS A 160 -0.10 -22.76 -17.02
C CYS A 160 -0.75 -22.09 -15.80
N PHE A 161 -0.13 -22.19 -14.62
CA PHE A 161 -0.62 -21.62 -13.37
C PHE A 161 0.48 -20.81 -12.69
N PRO A 162 0.68 -19.53 -13.05
CA PRO A 162 1.76 -18.72 -12.51
C PRO A 162 1.52 -18.27 -11.05
N SER A 163 0.27 -18.25 -10.59
CA SER A 163 -0.09 -17.98 -9.20
C SER A 163 -1.25 -18.85 -8.72
N LEU A 164 -1.47 -18.91 -7.40
CA LEU A 164 -2.65 -19.57 -6.85
C LEU A 164 -3.94 -18.88 -7.34
N ASP A 165 -3.93 -17.57 -7.47
CA ASP A 165 -5.10 -16.79 -7.87
C ASP A 165 -5.50 -17.09 -9.32
N ASP A 166 -4.51 -17.21 -10.22
CA ASP A 166 -4.72 -17.63 -11.61
C ASP A 166 -5.27 -19.06 -11.69
N PHE A 167 -4.72 -19.98 -10.89
CA PHE A 167 -5.23 -21.33 -10.78
C PHE A 167 -6.69 -21.36 -10.31
N MET A 168 -7.04 -20.59 -9.27
CA MET A 168 -8.41 -20.51 -8.77
C MET A 168 -9.36 -19.86 -9.76
N HIS A 169 -8.90 -18.85 -10.51
CA HIS A 169 -9.67 -18.22 -11.58
C HIS A 169 -9.99 -19.22 -12.70
N GLU A 170 -9.00 -19.97 -13.16
CA GLU A 170 -9.19 -21.02 -14.16
C GLU A 170 -10.12 -22.15 -13.67
N MET A 171 -9.99 -22.56 -12.40
CA MET A 171 -10.89 -23.54 -11.78
C MET A 171 -12.35 -23.04 -11.80
N LYS A 172 -12.56 -21.78 -11.43
CA LYS A 172 -13.89 -21.14 -11.48
C LYS A 172 -14.44 -21.13 -12.92
N SER A 173 -13.62 -20.72 -13.89
CA SER A 173 -14.01 -20.68 -15.31
C SER A 173 -14.36 -22.06 -15.89
N THR A 174 -13.66 -23.10 -15.46
CA THR A 174 -13.85 -24.46 -15.98
C THR A 174 -15.03 -25.19 -15.33
N PHE A 175 -15.18 -25.07 -14.01
CA PHE A 175 -16.09 -25.92 -13.24
C PHE A 175 -17.37 -25.22 -12.75
N LEU A 176 -17.47 -23.89 -12.87
CA LEU A 176 -18.73 -23.20 -12.61
C LEU A 176 -19.58 -23.10 -13.89
N PRO A 177 -20.92 -23.18 -13.76
CA PRO A 177 -21.80 -22.85 -14.86
C PRO A 177 -21.57 -21.40 -15.36
N PRO A 178 -21.68 -21.13 -16.68
CA PRO A 178 -21.45 -19.79 -17.25
C PRO A 178 -22.31 -18.65 -16.66
N ASN A 179 -23.46 -18.98 -16.07
CA ASN A 179 -24.38 -18.04 -15.45
C ASN A 179 -24.36 -18.10 -13.91
N SER A 180 -23.39 -18.78 -13.30
CA SER A 180 -23.26 -18.91 -11.85
C SER A 180 -23.26 -17.55 -11.15
N ASP A 181 -22.42 -16.63 -11.63
CA ASP A 181 -22.30 -15.28 -11.11
C ASP A 181 -23.64 -14.52 -11.14
N PHE A 182 -24.27 -14.48 -12.32
CA PHE A 182 -25.61 -13.92 -12.50
C PHE A 182 -26.62 -14.53 -11.53
N ARG A 183 -26.61 -15.86 -11.36
CA ARG A 183 -27.56 -16.56 -10.45
C ARG A 183 -27.34 -16.17 -8.99
N TYR A 184 -26.09 -16.11 -8.51
CA TYR A 184 -25.79 -15.71 -7.13
C TYR A 184 -26.10 -14.23 -6.91
N ARG A 185 -25.76 -13.37 -7.87
CA ARG A 185 -26.08 -11.94 -7.85
C ARG A 185 -27.58 -11.69 -7.81
N THR A 186 -28.37 -12.34 -8.68
CA THR A 186 -29.84 -12.21 -8.66
C THR A 186 -30.41 -12.64 -7.31
N LYS A 187 -29.99 -13.81 -6.80
CA LYS A 187 -30.41 -14.27 -5.46
C LYS A 187 -30.02 -13.31 -4.35
N PHE A 188 -28.84 -12.69 -4.44
CA PHE A 188 -28.38 -11.69 -3.47
C PHE A 188 -29.32 -10.48 -3.48
N LEU A 189 -29.61 -9.92 -4.65
CA LEU A 189 -30.51 -8.76 -4.82
C LEU A 189 -31.95 -9.04 -4.35
N GLU A 190 -32.41 -10.28 -4.50
CA GLU A 190 -33.74 -10.72 -4.10
C GLU A 190 -33.83 -11.15 -2.62
N CYS A 191 -32.70 -11.28 -1.92
CA CYS A 191 -32.67 -11.82 -0.57
C CYS A 191 -33.31 -10.84 0.43
N LYS A 192 -34.30 -11.31 1.19
CA LYS A 192 -35.01 -10.54 2.22
C LYS A 192 -35.15 -11.34 3.51
N GLN A 193 -35.06 -10.70 4.66
CA GLN A 193 -35.13 -11.39 5.96
C GLN A 193 -36.42 -12.20 6.13
N GLU A 194 -37.58 -11.60 5.85
CA GLU A 194 -38.90 -12.25 5.92
C GLU A 194 -39.13 -12.99 7.24
N LYS A 195 -39.37 -14.31 7.23
CA LYS A 195 -39.61 -15.11 8.44
C LYS A 195 -38.32 -15.60 9.12
N ARG A 196 -37.16 -15.36 8.52
CA ARG A 196 -35.86 -15.84 9.01
C ARG A 196 -35.36 -15.00 10.17
N SER A 197 -34.56 -15.60 11.04
CA SER A 197 -33.80 -14.85 12.03
C SER A 197 -32.82 -13.90 11.34
N LEU A 198 -32.42 -12.85 12.06
CA LEU A 198 -31.41 -11.91 11.56
C LEU A 198 -30.10 -12.63 11.20
N GLN A 199 -29.70 -13.62 12.01
CA GLN A 199 -28.48 -14.40 11.81
C GLN A 199 -28.53 -15.24 10.52
N GLU A 200 -29.63 -15.96 10.28
CA GLU A 200 -29.82 -16.76 9.05
C GLU A 200 -29.79 -15.86 7.81
N TYR A 201 -30.47 -14.71 7.86
CA TYR A 201 -30.47 -13.74 6.76
C TYR A 201 -29.07 -13.18 6.46
N ILE A 202 -28.31 -12.81 7.50
CA ILE A 202 -26.91 -12.35 7.36
C ILE A 202 -26.04 -13.47 6.76
N HIS A 203 -26.21 -14.70 7.24
CA HIS A 203 -25.46 -15.85 6.74
C HIS A 203 -25.72 -16.07 5.25
N ASP A 204 -26.98 -16.06 4.83
CA ASP A 204 -27.37 -16.24 3.42
C ASP A 204 -26.80 -15.13 2.54
N LEU A 205 -26.88 -13.86 2.97
CA LEU A 205 -26.31 -12.75 2.21
C LEU A 205 -24.79 -12.83 2.09
N ARG A 206 -24.08 -13.18 3.17
CA ARG A 206 -22.62 -13.40 3.13
C ARG A 206 -22.26 -14.53 2.18
N PHE A 207 -22.99 -15.64 2.26
CA PHE A 207 -22.81 -16.78 1.38
C PHE A 207 -23.02 -16.38 -0.08
N LEU A 208 -24.14 -15.73 -0.42
CA LEU A 208 -24.43 -15.30 -1.78
C LEU A 208 -23.39 -14.33 -2.33
N ALA A 209 -22.94 -13.35 -1.54
CA ALA A 209 -21.88 -12.42 -1.94
C ALA A 209 -20.54 -13.13 -2.19
N ALA A 210 -20.14 -14.06 -1.32
CA ALA A 210 -18.89 -14.81 -1.46
C ALA A 210 -18.88 -15.76 -2.67
N ASN A 211 -20.05 -16.08 -3.24
CA ASN A 211 -20.16 -16.93 -4.42
C ASN A 211 -20.24 -16.15 -5.74
N VAL A 212 -20.23 -14.82 -5.70
CA VAL A 212 -20.04 -13.97 -6.87
C VAL A 212 -18.53 -13.85 -7.10
N ASN A 213 -18.06 -14.18 -8.31
CA ASN A 213 -16.64 -14.26 -8.63
C ASN A 213 -16.02 -12.88 -8.90
N ASP A 214 -16.84 -11.96 -9.40
CA ASP A 214 -16.43 -10.61 -9.74
C ASP A 214 -16.75 -9.65 -8.60
N GLU A 215 -15.72 -9.14 -7.91
CA GLU A 215 -15.90 -8.19 -6.81
C GLU A 215 -16.54 -6.87 -7.29
N GLU A 216 -16.31 -6.46 -8.54
CA GLU A 216 -16.95 -5.27 -9.12
C GLU A 216 -18.45 -5.47 -9.33
N SER A 217 -18.92 -6.71 -9.42
CA SER A 217 -20.33 -7.04 -9.61
C SER A 217 -21.19 -6.79 -8.36
N LEU A 218 -20.59 -6.70 -7.16
CA LEU A 218 -21.28 -6.37 -5.91
C LEU A 218 -20.55 -5.29 -5.08
N PRO A 219 -20.60 -4.01 -5.50
CA PRO A 219 -20.02 -2.91 -4.73
C PRO A 219 -20.58 -2.83 -3.30
N GLU A 220 -19.77 -2.38 -2.34
CA GLU A 220 -20.18 -2.28 -0.92
C GLU A 220 -21.48 -1.49 -0.73
N ALA A 221 -21.65 -0.38 -1.45
CA ALA A 221 -22.89 0.41 -1.42
C ALA A 221 -24.13 -0.39 -1.83
N MET A 222 -24.00 -1.28 -2.83
CA MET A 222 -25.07 -2.20 -3.24
C MET A 222 -25.37 -3.20 -2.14
N ARG A 223 -24.32 -3.80 -1.55
CA ARG A 223 -24.46 -4.80 -0.48
C ARG A 223 -25.15 -4.22 0.75
N VAL A 224 -24.78 -3.01 1.16
CA VAL A 224 -25.44 -2.26 2.23
C VAL A 224 -26.90 -1.98 1.89
N THR A 225 -27.17 -1.48 0.67
CA THR A 225 -28.53 -1.15 0.23
C THR A 225 -29.43 -2.37 0.25
N VAL A 226 -28.98 -3.50 -0.31
CA VAL A 226 -29.71 -4.77 -0.30
C VAL A 226 -29.96 -5.25 1.13
N PHE A 227 -28.93 -5.24 1.98
CA PHE A 227 -29.07 -5.64 3.37
C PHE A 227 -30.14 -4.82 4.10
N MET A 228 -30.02 -3.48 4.04
CA MET A 228 -30.96 -2.54 4.66
C MET A 228 -32.37 -2.67 4.08
N ALA A 229 -32.49 -2.83 2.76
CA ALA A 229 -33.78 -2.96 2.08
C ALA A 229 -34.49 -4.27 2.43
N GLY A 230 -33.75 -5.38 2.54
CA GLY A 230 -34.31 -6.70 2.84
C GLY A 230 -34.57 -6.98 4.32
N LEU A 231 -34.06 -6.16 5.25
CA LEU A 231 -34.37 -6.29 6.68
C LEU A 231 -35.85 -6.02 6.98
N ASN A 232 -36.41 -6.77 7.93
CA ASN A 232 -37.75 -6.50 8.44
C ASN A 232 -37.81 -5.16 9.17
N GLN A 233 -39.01 -4.59 9.29
CA GLN A 233 -39.22 -3.39 10.08
C GLN A 233 -38.94 -3.69 11.56
N GLY A 234 -38.17 -2.82 12.22
CA GLY A 234 -37.78 -2.99 13.61
C GLY A 234 -36.59 -2.11 14.00
N PRO A 235 -36.12 -2.21 15.26
CA PRO A 235 -35.06 -1.35 15.81
C PRO A 235 -33.76 -1.39 15.01
N ALA A 236 -33.31 -2.60 14.62
CA ALA A 236 -32.11 -2.78 13.82
C ALA A 236 -32.17 -2.03 12.47
N ARG A 237 -33.31 -2.11 11.77
CA ARG A 237 -33.52 -1.37 10.52
C ARG A 237 -33.53 0.13 10.77
N THR A 238 -34.26 0.60 11.79
CA THR A 238 -34.31 2.02 12.16
C THR A 238 -32.92 2.58 12.47
N GLN A 239 -32.10 1.83 13.20
CA GLN A 239 -30.75 2.26 13.55
C GLN A 239 -29.84 2.37 12.32
N LEU A 240 -29.95 1.43 11.37
CA LEU A 240 -29.20 1.51 10.12
C LEU A 240 -29.57 2.73 9.26
N PHE A 241 -30.84 3.12 9.22
CA PHE A 241 -31.28 4.34 8.54
C PHE A 241 -30.86 5.64 9.26
N ARG A 242 -30.38 5.54 10.50
CA ARG A 242 -29.79 6.67 11.23
C ARG A 242 -28.29 6.78 11.00
N GLU A 243 -27.59 5.64 11.07
CA GLU A 243 -26.12 5.61 10.99
C GLU A 243 -25.55 5.61 9.57
N TYR A 244 -26.31 5.13 8.57
CA TYR A 244 -25.86 5.01 7.17
C TYR A 244 -24.43 4.44 7.03
N PRO A 245 -24.24 3.14 7.36
CA PRO A 245 -22.94 2.50 7.27
C PRO A 245 -22.44 2.43 5.83
N THR A 246 -21.12 2.56 5.64
CA THR A 246 -20.48 2.52 4.33
C THR A 246 -20.11 1.10 3.87
N THR A 247 -20.11 0.12 4.78
CA THR A 247 -19.77 -1.27 4.48
C THR A 247 -20.81 -2.23 5.02
N PHE A 248 -20.97 -3.36 4.32
CA PHE A 248 -21.89 -4.43 4.68
C PHE A 248 -21.59 -4.98 6.08
N GLU A 249 -20.32 -5.20 6.42
CA GLU A 249 -19.93 -5.69 7.74
C GLU A 249 -20.15 -4.67 8.87
N ALA A 250 -20.02 -3.36 8.60
CA ALA A 250 -20.43 -2.34 9.55
C ALA A 250 -21.95 -2.38 9.79
N ALA A 251 -22.74 -2.50 8.71
CA ALA A 251 -24.19 -2.64 8.80
C ALA A 251 -24.60 -3.89 9.61
N VAL A 252 -23.93 -5.02 9.39
CA VAL A 252 -24.19 -6.25 10.15
C VAL A 252 -23.92 -6.05 11.65
N ARG A 253 -22.80 -5.42 12.02
CA ARG A 253 -22.48 -5.16 13.44
C ARG A 253 -23.54 -4.31 14.13
N ILE A 254 -23.99 -3.22 13.49
CA ILE A 254 -25.03 -2.33 14.00
C ILE A 254 -26.36 -3.09 14.17
N ALA A 255 -26.75 -3.88 13.17
CA ALA A 255 -27.99 -4.65 13.21
C ALA A 255 -27.99 -5.66 14.37
N LEU A 256 -26.87 -6.37 14.55
CA LEU A 256 -26.70 -7.36 15.61
C LEU A 256 -26.71 -6.71 17.00
N SER A 257 -25.97 -5.62 17.20
CA SER A 257 -25.96 -4.92 18.48
C SER A 257 -27.35 -4.39 18.86
N GLU A 258 -28.06 -3.82 17.90
CA GLU A 258 -29.40 -3.26 18.15
C GLU A 258 -30.45 -4.35 18.42
N SER A 259 -30.37 -5.49 17.70
CA SER A 259 -31.24 -6.64 17.95
C SER A 259 -31.04 -7.23 19.36
N PHE A 260 -29.79 -7.25 19.84
CA PHE A 260 -29.45 -7.71 21.18
C PHE A 260 -29.97 -6.74 22.25
N SER A 261 -29.72 -5.44 22.09
CA SER A 261 -30.23 -4.38 22.99
C SER A 261 -31.75 -4.37 23.07
N SER A 262 -32.44 -4.53 21.94
CA SER A 262 -33.90 -4.60 21.88
C SER A 262 -34.44 -5.81 22.65
N THR A 263 -33.82 -6.98 22.50
CA THR A 263 -34.21 -8.19 23.23
C THR A 263 -34.05 -8.01 24.74
N LEU A 264 -32.95 -7.37 25.18
CA LEU A 264 -32.72 -7.06 26.59
C LEU A 264 -33.75 -6.08 27.15
N ALA A 265 -34.14 -5.06 26.37
CA ALA A 265 -35.15 -4.08 26.80
C ALA A 265 -36.53 -4.74 27.02
N HIS A 266 -36.98 -5.62 26.11
CA HIS A 266 -38.24 -6.34 26.25
C HIS A 266 -38.22 -7.43 27.34
N GLY A 267 -37.05 -8.02 27.62
CA GLY A 267 -36.89 -8.94 28.75
C GLY A 267 -37.04 -8.26 30.11
N ARG A 268 -36.66 -6.97 30.23
CA ARG A 268 -36.78 -6.20 31.47
C ARG A 268 -38.21 -5.73 31.75
N THR A 269 -39.01 -5.43 30.71
CA THR A 269 -40.40 -5.02 30.89
C THR A 269 -41.30 -6.17 31.34
N ASN A 270 -41.04 -7.40 30.88
CA ASN A 270 -41.85 -8.56 31.30
C ASN A 270 -41.56 -9.02 32.74
N SER A 271 -40.43 -8.60 33.33
CA SER A 271 -40.09 -8.91 34.73
C SER A 271 -40.70 -7.91 35.72
N SER A 272 -41.08 -6.71 35.30
CA SER A 272 -41.66 -5.69 36.21
C SER A 272 -43.16 -5.85 36.43
N ASP A 273 -43.86 -6.61 35.58
CA ASP A 273 -45.31 -6.79 35.68
C ASP A 273 -45.76 -7.96 36.59
N MET A 274 -44.82 -8.68 37.23
CA MET A 274 -45.15 -9.75 38.19
C MET A 274 -45.18 -9.32 39.68
N GLU A 275 -44.86 -8.06 40.02
CA GLU A 275 -44.84 -7.58 41.42
C GLU A 275 -45.95 -6.58 41.79
N VAL A 276 -47.08 -6.55 41.07
CA VAL A 276 -48.26 -5.75 41.49
C VAL A 276 -49.54 -6.57 41.41
N SER A 277 -49.66 -7.60 42.25
CA SER A 277 -50.95 -8.11 42.72
C SER A 277 -50.76 -9.11 43.85
N THR A 278 -50.77 -8.61 45.09
CA THR A 278 -51.49 -9.19 46.24
C THR A 278 -51.08 -8.42 47.49
N VAL A 279 -51.90 -7.48 47.97
CA VAL A 279 -52.46 -7.42 49.34
C VAL A 279 -53.53 -6.32 49.33
N ALA A 280 -54.79 -6.72 49.19
CA ALA A 280 -55.95 -5.93 49.62
C ALA A 280 -57.13 -6.87 49.88
N HIS A 281 -57.18 -7.45 51.08
CA HIS A 281 -58.32 -7.50 52.00
C HIS A 281 -58.06 -8.49 53.14
#